data_AF-A0A968T472-F1
#
_entry.id   AF-A0A968T472-F1
#
_cell.length_a   1.000
_cell.length_b   1.000
_cell.length_c   1.000
_cell.angle_alpha   90.00
_cell.angle_beta   90.00
_cell.angle_gamma   90.00
#
_symmetry.space_group_name_H-M   'P 1'
#
loop_
_entity.id
_entity.type
_entity.pdbx_description
1 polymer ?
#
loop_
_entity_poly.entity_id
_entity_poly.type
_entity_poly.pdbx_seq_one_letter_code
_entity_poly.pdbx_strand_id
1 'polypeptide(L)' 'MGNILMKEKDILTWNVDTEDCDKVLQIEAVANITRKIEFMVTDAGYHCRELS' A
#
# COMPACT_ATOMS: atom_id res chain seq x y z
N MET A 1 1.75 14.98 -3.59
CA MET A 1 1.04 13.75 -4.02
C MET A 1 0.14 13.31 -2.88
N GLY A 2 -1.16 13.61 -3.00
CA GLY A 2 -2.12 13.49 -1.91
C GLY A 2 -2.47 12.04 -1.62
N ASN A 3 -1.82 11.52 -0.58
CA ASN A 3 -2.05 10.29 0.17
C ASN A 3 -3.27 9.42 -0.25
N ILE A 4 -3.09 8.61 -1.30
CA ILE A 4 -4.12 7.71 -1.84
C ILE A 4 -4.58 6.67 -0.82
N LEU A 5 -3.68 6.27 0.08
CA LEU A 5 -3.92 5.27 1.12
C LEU A 5 -4.70 5.87 2.29
N MET A 6 -4.51 7.15 2.63
CA MET A 6 -5.28 7.83 3.70
C MET A 6 -6.80 7.89 3.46
N LYS A 7 -7.25 7.70 2.22
CA LYS A 7 -8.69 7.70 1.88
C LYS A 7 -9.33 6.32 2.08
N GLU A 8 -8.51 5.28 2.28
CA GLU A 8 -9.01 3.93 2.43
C GLU A 8 -9.40 3.67 3.89
N LYS A 9 -10.67 3.34 4.10
CA LYS A 9 -11.29 3.21 5.44
C LYS A 9 -10.85 1.94 6.14
N ASP A 10 -10.47 0.95 5.35
CA ASP A 10 -10.07 -0.36 5.84
C ASP A 10 -8.59 -0.37 6.31
N ILE A 11 -7.82 0.69 6.02
CA ILE A 11 -6.44 0.88 6.48
C ILE A 11 -6.43 1.51 7.88
N LEU A 12 -5.83 0.80 8.83
CA LEU A 12 -5.57 1.31 10.19
C LEU A 12 -4.31 2.17 10.22
N THR A 13 -3.24 1.65 9.61
CA THR A 13 -1.96 2.34 9.45
C THR A 13 -1.21 1.78 8.25
N TRP A 14 -0.28 2.56 7.72
CA TRP A 14 0.61 2.13 6.66
C TRP A 14 1.98 2.78 6.81
N ASN A 15 3.02 2.08 6.35
CA ASN A 15 4.38 2.57 6.30
C ASN A 15 5.04 2.16 4.98
N VAL A 16 5.93 3.00 4.46
CA VAL A 16 6.80 2.60 3.35
C VAL A 16 8.22 2.64 3.87
N ASP A 17 8.88 1.49 3.89
CA ASP A 17 10.31 1.42 4.11
C ASP A 17 11.00 1.82 2.80
N THR A 18 11.59 3.02 2.78
CA THR A 18 12.37 3.53 1.65
C THR A 18 13.88 3.37 1.84
N GLU A 19 14.31 2.89 3.01
CA GLU A 19 15.73 2.71 3.34
C GLU A 19 16.26 1.37 2.84
N ASP A 20 15.38 0.39 2.61
CA ASP A 20 15.71 -0.88 1.98
C ASP A 20 15.69 -0.83 0.44
N CYS A 21 16.49 -1.69 -0.21
CA CYS A 21 16.60 -1.83 -1.66
C CYS A 21 15.23 -2.15 -2.31
N ASP A 22 14.37 -2.90 -1.60
CA ASP A 22 13.14 -3.47 -2.17
C ASP A 22 11.88 -2.60 -1.98
N LYS A 23 11.98 -1.45 -1.30
CA LYS A 23 10.86 -0.50 -1.07
C LYS A 23 9.57 -1.17 -0.62
N VAL A 24 9.51 -1.57 0.65
CA VAL A 24 8.40 -2.36 1.19
C VAL A 24 7.26 -1.46 1.68
N LEU A 25 6.05 -1.65 1.13
CA LEU A 25 4.82 -1.07 1.64
C LEU A 25 4.18 -2.03 2.66
N GLN A 26 4.13 -1.62 3.93
CA GLN A 26 3.45 -2.33 5.00
C GLN A 26 2.10 -1.68 5.29
N ILE A 27 1.05 -2.49 5.41
CA ILE A 27 -0.32 -2.03 5.68
C ILE A 27 -0.92 -2.89 6.76
N GLU A 28 -1.45 -2.24 7.79
CA GLU A 28 -2.34 -2.87 8.77
C GLU A 28 -3.78 -2.50 8.41
N ALA A 29 -4.65 -3.51 8.30
CA ALA A 29 -6.02 -3.33 7.86
C ALA A 29 -7.00 -4.21 8.63
N VAL A 30 -8.26 -3.78 8.68
CA VAL A 30 -9.35 -4.54 9.32
C VAL A 30 -9.84 -5.73 8.49
N ALA A 31 -9.51 -5.75 7.21
CA ALA A 31 -9.90 -6.78 6.25
C ALA A 31 -8.76 -7.05 5.27
N ASN A 32 -8.80 -8.21 4.60
CA ASN A 32 -7.89 -8.47 3.50
C ASN A 32 -8.24 -7.55 2.31
N ILE A 33 -7.39 -6.55 2.10
CA ILE A 33 -7.51 -5.55 1.04
C ILE A 33 -6.34 -5.59 0.06
N THR A 34 -5.52 -6.64 0.05
CA THR A 34 -4.26 -6.72 -0.73
C THR A 34 -4.46 -6.32 -2.18
N ARG A 35 -5.42 -6.94 -2.89
CA ARG A 35 -5.71 -6.63 -4.30
C ARG A 35 -6.17 -5.19 -4.53
N LYS A 36 -6.89 -4.61 -3.56
CA LYS A 36 -7.38 -3.23 -3.63
C LYS A 36 -6.22 -2.24 -3.48
N ILE A 37 -5.30 -2.52 -2.56
CA ILE A 37 -4.05 -1.75 -2.40
C ILE A 37 -3.22 -1.82 -3.67
N GLU A 38 -2.95 -3.03 -4.19
CA GLU A 38 -2.18 -3.23 -5.42
C GLU A 38 -2.77 -2.40 -6.57
N PHE A 39 -4.10 -2.44 -6.74
CA PHE A 39 -4.79 -1.65 -7.75
C PHE A 39 -4.59 -0.14 -7.54
N MET A 40 -4.82 0.37 -6.32
CA MET A 40 -4.68 1.81 -6.04
C MET A 40 -3.26 2.31 -6.25
N VAL A 41 -2.27 1.53 -5.83
CA VAL A 41 -0.85 1.88 -5.96
C VAL A 41 -0.42 1.82 -7.43
N THR A 42 -0.91 0.83 -8.18
CA THR A 42 -0.68 0.69 -9.64
C THR A 42 -1.33 1.82 -10.44
N ASP A 43 -2.58 2.19 -10.11
CA ASP A 43 -3.30 3.31 -10.73
C ASP A 43 -2.60 4.66 -10.48
N ALA A 44 -1.95 4.80 -9.32
CA ALA A 44 -1.11 5.94 -9.00
C ALA A 44 0.25 5.95 -9.73
N GLY A 45 0.54 4.94 -10.55
CA GLY A 45 1.75 4.84 -11.37
C GLY A 45 2.91 4.08 -10.71
N TYR A 46 2.67 3.39 -9.59
CA TYR A 46 3.68 2.61 -8.88
C TYR A 46 3.46 1.11 -9.05
N HIS A 47 4.50 0.39 -9.42
CA HIS A 47 4.42 -1.06 -9.46
C HIS A 47 4.45 -1.64 -8.04
N CYS A 48 3.40 -2.36 -7.64
CA CYS A 48 3.28 -2.99 -6.32
C CYS A 48 2.76 -4.43 -6.49
N ARG A 49 3.33 -5.35 -5.72
CA ARG A 49 2.87 -6.74 -5.61
C ARG A 49 3.01 -7.21 -4.18
N GLU A 50 2.14 -8.11 -3.75
CA GLU A 50 2.29 -8.89 -2.54
C GLU A 50 3.63 -9.64 -2.53
N LEU A 51 4.36 -9.55 -1.42
CA LEU A 51 5.53 -10.38 -1.11
C LEU A 51 5.02 -11.68 -0.47
N SER A 52 5.16 -12.79 -1.20
CA SER A 52 4.79 -14.15 -0.77
C SER A 52 5.88 -14.83 0.06
#